data_AF-A0A516HCT9-F1
#
_entry.id   AF-A0A516HCT9-F1
#
_cell.length_a   1.000
_cell.length_b   1.000
_cell.length_c   1.000
_cell.angle_alpha   90.00
_cell.angle_beta   90.00
_cell.angle_gamma   90.00
#
_symmetry.space_group_name_H-M   'P 1'
#
loop_
_entity.id
_entity.type
_entity.pdbx_description
1 polymer ?
#
loop_
_entity_poly.entity_id
_entity_poly.type
_entity_poly.pdbx_seq_one_letter_code
_entity_poly.pdbx_strand_id
1 'polypeptide(L)'
;MSIFLDLDKGSLLGVRIGEKADEISISLEDKNKGYSIAVINGTVESIFVSILEGYSGFRSFAGEIKFKESKIYIQTSVSPNELKEAFGSPAAEWEDGVEKCLEYTTQKNHVEFVWGVEDRLHLKYVAIERS
;
A
#
# COMPACT_ATOMS: atom_id res chain seq x y z
N MET A 1 -12.28 8.88 -12.26
CA MET A 1 -11.61 7.60 -12.54
C MET A 1 -11.12 7.06 -11.21
N SER A 2 -11.51 5.84 -10.81
CA SER A 2 -11.05 5.25 -9.55
C SER A 2 -9.56 4.91 -9.67
N ILE A 3 -8.76 5.22 -8.66
CA ILE A 3 -7.35 4.82 -8.60
C ILE A 3 -7.31 3.37 -8.11
N PHE A 4 -6.43 2.56 -8.69
CA PHE A 4 -6.40 1.12 -8.45
C PHE A 4 -4.98 0.66 -8.11
N LEU A 5 -4.85 -0.03 -6.97
CA LEU A 5 -3.61 -0.63 -6.50
C LEU A 5 -3.69 -2.16 -6.66
N ASP A 6 -2.87 -2.72 -7.53
CA ASP A 6 -2.78 -4.17 -7.79
C ASP A 6 -1.56 -4.73 -7.04
N LEU A 7 -1.81 -5.46 -5.95
CA LEU A 7 -0.75 -5.97 -5.08
C LEU A 7 0.04 -7.11 -5.73
N ASP A 8 -0.62 -7.98 -6.50
CA ASP A 8 0.03 -9.10 -7.20
C ASP A 8 1.05 -8.58 -8.21
N LYS A 9 0.69 -7.52 -8.91
CA LYS A 9 1.58 -6.88 -9.88
C LYS A 9 2.53 -5.89 -9.24
N GLY A 10 2.25 -5.40 -8.04
CA GLY A 10 2.94 -4.25 -7.45
C GLY A 10 2.80 -3.02 -8.34
N SER A 11 1.56 -2.68 -8.71
CA SER A 11 1.30 -1.59 -9.66
C SER A 11 0.23 -0.60 -9.24
N LEU A 12 0.44 0.66 -9.61
CA LEU A 12 -0.45 1.79 -9.36
C LEU A 12 -0.45 2.68 -10.61
N LEU A 13 -1.63 3.03 -11.13
CA LEU A 13 -1.79 3.93 -12.28
C LEU A 13 -0.98 3.53 -13.53
N GLY A 14 -0.76 2.23 -13.73
CA GLY A 14 0.02 1.69 -14.85
C GLY A 14 1.53 1.62 -14.61
N VAL A 15 2.03 2.20 -13.52
CA VAL A 15 3.41 2.06 -13.07
C VAL A 15 3.56 0.78 -12.25
N ARG A 16 4.63 0.01 -12.47
CA ARG A 16 4.85 -1.29 -11.81
C ARG A 16 6.25 -1.41 -11.22
N ILE A 17 6.34 -1.98 -10.02
CA ILE A 17 7.60 -2.36 -9.37
C ILE A 17 8.43 -3.28 -10.29
N GLY A 18 9.73 -2.98 -10.38
CA GLY A 18 10.70 -3.66 -11.22
C GLY A 18 10.75 -3.20 -12.67
N GLU A 19 9.81 -2.36 -13.12
CA GLU A 19 9.83 -1.78 -14.47
C GLU A 19 10.67 -0.48 -14.52
N LYS A 20 11.16 -0.15 -15.72
CA LYS A 20 11.86 1.12 -15.96
C LYS A 20 10.86 2.26 -15.98
N ALA A 21 11.21 3.37 -15.33
CA ALA A 21 10.47 4.61 -15.42
C ALA A 21 11.15 5.52 -16.46
N ASP A 22 10.39 5.95 -17.47
CA ASP A 22 10.88 6.81 -18.54
C ASP A 22 11.20 8.23 -18.06
N GLU A 23 10.58 8.67 -16.96
CA GLU A 23 10.87 9.95 -16.31
C GLU A 23 11.89 9.75 -15.17
N ILE A 24 13.02 10.48 -15.24
CA ILE A 24 14.00 10.57 -14.15
C ILE A 24 13.43 11.49 -13.06
N SER A 25 12.42 11.03 -12.35
CA SER A 25 11.93 11.66 -11.13
C SER A 25 12.26 10.74 -9.95
N ILE A 26 12.96 11.26 -8.94
CA ILE A 26 13.37 10.50 -7.75
C ILE A 26 12.14 9.96 -6.97
N SER A 27 10.98 10.63 -7.08
CA SER A 27 9.67 10.07 -6.73
C SER A 27 8.59 10.55 -7.70
N LEU A 28 7.68 9.64 -8.09
CA LEU A 28 6.39 10.01 -8.67
C LEU A 28 5.39 10.08 -7.50
N GLU A 29 5.22 11.28 -6.93
CA GLU A 29 4.30 11.51 -5.82
C GLU A 29 3.11 12.39 -6.23
N ASP A 30 1.93 12.04 -5.74
CA ASP A 30 0.75 12.91 -5.75
C ASP A 30 0.16 12.92 -4.34
N LYS A 31 0.63 13.87 -3.53
CA LYS A 31 0.17 14.04 -2.14
C LYS A 31 -1.33 14.30 -2.04
N ASN A 32 -1.94 14.89 -3.07
CA ASN A 32 -3.39 15.12 -3.08
C ASN A 32 -4.20 13.85 -3.36
N LYS A 33 -3.58 12.85 -3.98
CA LYS A 33 -4.17 11.52 -4.23
C LYS A 33 -3.70 10.44 -3.27
N GLY A 34 -2.79 10.78 -2.35
CA GLY A 34 -2.38 9.88 -1.29
C GLY A 34 -1.40 8.79 -1.70
N TYR A 35 -0.52 9.03 -2.69
CA TYR A 35 0.48 8.03 -3.07
C TYR A 35 1.85 8.61 -3.40
N SER A 36 2.87 7.77 -3.24
CA SER A 36 4.24 8.01 -3.68
C SER A 36 4.81 6.74 -4.31
N ILE A 37 5.57 6.88 -5.38
CA ILE A 37 6.26 5.78 -6.05
C ILE A 37 7.75 6.11 -6.07
N ALA A 38 8.56 5.24 -5.46
CA ALA A 38 10.01 5.42 -5.39
C ALA A 38 10.68 4.83 -6.63
N VAL A 39 11.56 5.61 -7.26
CA VAL A 39 12.35 5.19 -8.42
C VAL A 39 13.84 5.28 -8.07
N ILE A 40 14.54 4.14 -8.13
CA ILE A 40 15.97 4.04 -7.83
C ILE A 40 16.68 3.54 -9.09
N ASN A 41 17.71 4.28 -9.54
CA ASN A 41 18.46 3.96 -10.77
C ASN A 41 17.55 3.73 -12.00
N GLY A 42 16.48 4.52 -12.09
CA GLY A 42 15.48 4.47 -13.17
C GLY A 42 14.55 3.25 -13.10
N THR A 43 14.53 2.51 -12.00
CA THR A 43 13.64 1.35 -11.78
C THR A 43 12.68 1.66 -10.64
N VAL A 44 11.41 1.28 -10.78
CA VAL A 44 10.43 1.42 -9.71
C VAL A 44 10.72 0.38 -8.62
N GLU A 45 10.96 0.83 -7.39
CA GLU A 45 11.32 -0.08 -6.28
C GLU A 45 10.22 -0.23 -5.24
N SER A 46 9.41 0.82 -5.02
CA SER A 46 8.30 0.74 -4.08
C SER A 46 7.14 1.65 -4.45
N ILE A 47 5.97 1.28 -3.94
CA ILE A 47 4.74 2.05 -4.02
C ILE A 47 4.20 2.19 -2.60
N PHE A 48 3.91 3.43 -2.21
CA PHE A 48 3.32 3.78 -0.94
C PHE A 48 1.96 4.45 -1.19
N VAL A 49 0.93 4.05 -0.44
CA VAL A 49 -0.35 4.76 -0.38
C VAL A 49 -0.71 5.11 1.06
N SER A 50 -1.01 6.38 1.30
CA SER A 50 -1.50 6.87 2.59
C SER A 50 -3.01 6.69 2.65
N ILE A 51 -3.52 5.99 3.66
CA ILE A 51 -4.95 5.83 3.90
C ILE A 51 -5.45 6.87 4.90
N LEU A 52 -4.61 7.24 5.87
CA LEU A 52 -4.90 8.26 6.88
C LEU A 52 -4.55 9.65 6.37
N GLU A 53 -5.55 10.54 6.31
CA GLU A 53 -5.34 11.94 5.95
C GLU A 53 -4.35 12.63 6.91
N GLY A 54 -3.40 13.36 6.33
CA GLY A 54 -2.33 14.06 7.05
C GLY A 54 -1.10 13.21 7.35
N TYR A 55 -1.18 11.87 7.23
CA TYR A 55 -0.04 11.00 7.44
C TYR A 55 1.07 11.30 6.43
N SER A 56 2.24 11.69 6.91
CA SER A 56 3.38 12.15 6.09
C SER A 56 3.03 13.29 5.11
N GLY A 57 1.99 14.08 5.41
CA GLY A 57 1.54 15.19 4.57
C GLY A 57 0.71 14.79 3.34
N PHE A 58 0.24 13.55 3.27
CA PHE A 58 -0.63 13.06 2.20
C PHE A 58 -2.11 13.26 2.53
N ARG A 59 -2.95 13.42 1.50
CA ARG A 59 -4.39 13.14 1.62
C ARG A 59 -4.64 11.64 1.62
N SER A 60 -5.82 11.23 2.08
CA SER A 60 -6.23 9.82 2.01
C SER A 60 -6.34 9.36 0.55
N PHE A 61 -5.71 8.24 0.26
CA PHE A 61 -5.92 7.48 -0.96
C PHE A 61 -7.38 7.04 -1.07
N ALA A 62 -7.99 7.32 -2.22
CA ALA A 62 -9.35 6.91 -2.55
C ALA A 62 -9.29 5.97 -3.75
N GLY A 63 -9.39 4.67 -3.48
CA GLY A 63 -9.24 3.64 -4.51
C GLY A 63 -9.49 2.24 -4.01
N GLU A 64 -9.53 1.30 -4.96
CA GLU A 64 -9.65 -0.13 -4.68
C GLU A 64 -8.26 -0.78 -4.64
N ILE A 65 -8.11 -1.73 -3.72
CA ILE A 65 -6.95 -2.64 -3.68
C ILE A 65 -7.38 -4.01 -4.18
N LYS A 66 -6.57 -4.61 -5.05
CA LYS A 66 -6.72 -6.00 -5.51
C LYS A 66 -5.57 -6.86 -5.04
N PHE A 67 -5.91 -8.04 -4.56
CA PHE A 67 -4.96 -9.11 -4.28
C PHE A 67 -5.61 -10.46 -4.60
N LYS A 68 -4.93 -11.27 -5.42
CA LYS A 68 -5.47 -12.49 -6.02
C LYS A 68 -6.78 -12.16 -6.76
N GLU A 69 -7.83 -12.95 -6.52
CA GLU A 69 -9.16 -12.71 -7.10
C GLU A 69 -10.02 -11.73 -6.29
N SER A 70 -9.51 -11.24 -5.15
CA SER A 70 -10.26 -10.37 -4.24
C SER A 70 -10.02 -8.89 -4.52
N LYS A 71 -11.07 -8.09 -4.31
CA LYS A 71 -11.01 -6.64 -4.34
C LYS A 71 -11.68 -6.06 -3.11
N ILE A 72 -11.08 -5.03 -2.53
CA ILE A 72 -11.63 -4.31 -1.39
C ILE A 72 -11.41 -2.82 -1.59
N TYR A 73 -12.41 -2.02 -1.23
CA TYR A 73 -12.22 -0.58 -1.09
C TYR A 73 -11.58 -0.31 0.26
N ILE A 74 -10.40 0.31 0.26
CA ILE A 74 -9.66 0.53 1.49
C ILE A 74 -9.94 1.92 2.07
N GLN A 75 -10.10 1.97 3.38
CA GLN A 75 -10.34 3.19 4.14
C GLN A 75 -9.78 3.02 5.56
N THR A 76 -9.67 4.12 6.30
CA THR A 76 -9.05 4.14 7.63
C THR A 76 -9.71 3.19 8.63
N SER A 77 -10.99 2.88 8.45
CA SER A 77 -11.75 2.00 9.35
C SER A 77 -11.63 0.51 9.04
N VAL A 78 -10.98 0.12 7.93
CA VAL A 78 -10.79 -1.30 7.59
C VAL A 78 -9.95 -1.96 8.68
N SER A 79 -10.45 -3.04 9.26
CA SER A 79 -9.74 -3.80 10.29
C SER A 79 -8.82 -4.86 9.69
N PRO A 80 -7.82 -5.33 10.46
CA PRO A 80 -6.98 -6.48 10.08
C PRO A 80 -7.80 -7.74 9.77
N ASN A 81 -8.93 -7.95 10.45
CA ASN A 81 -9.77 -9.13 10.23
C ASN A 81 -10.51 -9.06 8.89
N GLU A 82 -11.08 -7.91 8.53
CA GLU A 82 -11.67 -7.70 7.21
C GLU A 82 -10.64 -7.96 6.10
N LEU A 83 -9.39 -7.55 6.31
CA LEU A 83 -8.30 -7.76 5.36
C LEU A 83 -7.93 -9.25 5.24
N LYS A 84 -7.86 -9.97 6.37
CA LYS A 84 -7.63 -11.43 6.40
C LYS A 84 -8.78 -12.21 5.75
N GLU A 85 -10.02 -11.78 5.94
CA GLU A 85 -11.18 -12.38 5.28
C GLU A 85 -11.12 -12.19 3.76
N ALA A 86 -10.70 -11.01 3.30
CA ALA A 86 -10.57 -10.73 1.87
C ALA A 86 -9.38 -11.44 1.21
N PHE A 87 -8.22 -11.45 1.87
CA PHE A 87 -6.92 -11.79 1.26
C PHE A 87 -6.34 -13.14 1.73
N GLY A 88 -6.93 -13.72 2.77
CA GLY A 88 -6.46 -14.90 3.47
C GLY A 88 -5.40 -14.57 4.51
N SER A 89 -4.72 -15.62 5.00
CA SER A 89 -3.67 -15.48 6.01
C SER A 89 -2.49 -14.65 5.50
N PRO A 90 -1.97 -13.71 6.32
CA PRO A 90 -0.75 -12.99 6.00
C PRO A 90 0.47 -13.92 6.11
N ALA A 91 1.58 -13.51 5.48
CA ALA A 91 2.87 -14.15 5.63
C ALA A 91 3.49 -13.86 7.01
N ALA A 92 3.26 -12.66 7.56
CA ALA A 92 3.65 -12.29 8.91
C ALA A 92 2.66 -11.29 9.53
N GLU A 93 2.63 -11.24 10.86
CA GLU A 93 1.85 -10.28 11.65
C GLU A 93 2.65 -9.90 12.89
N TRP A 94 2.70 -8.61 13.19
CA TRP A 94 3.31 -8.10 14.41
C TRP A 94 2.56 -6.89 14.96
N GLU A 95 2.79 -6.60 16.24
CA GLU A 95 2.23 -5.46 16.95
C GLU A 95 3.23 -5.03 18.04
N ASP A 96 3.57 -3.74 18.09
CA ASP A 96 4.60 -3.20 19.01
C ASP A 96 4.06 -2.23 20.07
N GLY A 97 2.74 -2.12 20.16
CA GLY A 97 2.04 -1.19 21.07
C GLY A 97 1.80 0.21 20.50
N VAL A 98 2.39 0.53 19.35
CA VAL A 98 2.14 1.78 18.59
C VAL A 98 1.49 1.44 17.25
N GLU A 99 1.97 0.38 16.61
CA GLU A 99 1.51 -0.09 15.31
C GLU A 99 1.20 -1.58 15.33
N LYS A 100 0.28 -1.94 14.44
CA LYS A 100 0.00 -3.32 14.05
C LYS A 100 0.24 -3.44 12.56
N CYS A 101 0.95 -4.48 12.13
CA CYS A 101 1.23 -4.73 10.73
C CYS A 101 0.76 -6.11 10.30
N LEU A 102 0.17 -6.19 9.10
CA LEU A 102 -0.01 -7.43 8.37
C LEU A 102 0.84 -7.40 7.10
N GLU A 103 1.65 -8.43 6.92
CA GLU A 103 2.51 -8.59 5.76
C GLU A 103 1.98 -9.67 4.84
N TYR A 104 1.85 -9.36 3.55
CA TYR A 104 1.52 -10.31 2.50
C TYR A 104 2.69 -10.40 1.54
N THR A 105 2.88 -11.58 0.95
CA THR A 105 3.90 -11.79 -0.07
C THR A 105 3.26 -12.27 -1.36
N THR A 106 3.81 -11.77 -2.46
CA THR A 106 3.59 -12.29 -3.81
C THR A 106 4.89 -12.93 -4.29
N GLN A 107 4.93 -13.37 -5.55
CA GLN A 107 6.19 -13.89 -6.11
C GLN A 107 7.31 -12.84 -6.18
N LYS A 108 6.97 -11.54 -6.26
CA LYS A 108 7.94 -10.47 -6.55
C LYS A 108 7.90 -9.29 -5.57
N ASN A 109 6.87 -9.23 -4.73
CA ASN A 109 6.61 -8.08 -3.88
C ASN A 109 6.30 -8.52 -2.46
N HIS A 110 6.81 -7.75 -1.51
CA HIS A 110 6.37 -7.71 -0.13
C HIS A 110 5.35 -6.57 0.01
N VAL A 111 4.28 -6.81 0.76
CA VAL A 111 3.20 -5.86 0.96
C VAL A 111 2.94 -5.74 2.44
N GLU A 112 2.95 -4.52 2.95
CA GLU A 112 2.61 -4.24 4.34
C GLU A 112 1.36 -3.36 4.44
N PHE A 113 0.49 -3.72 5.38
CA PHE A 113 -0.63 -2.91 5.82
C PHE A 113 -0.37 -2.51 7.26
N VAL A 114 -0.37 -1.21 7.55
CA VAL A 114 0.02 -0.72 8.87
C VAL A 114 -1.09 0.10 9.50
N TRP A 115 -1.51 -0.32 10.69
CA TRP A 115 -2.49 0.34 11.53
C TRP A 115 -1.82 1.02 12.71
N GLY A 116 -2.33 2.17 13.13
CA GLY A 116 -2.08 2.69 14.47
C GLY A 116 -2.99 2.04 15.49
N VAL A 117 -2.48 1.73 16.68
CA VAL A 117 -3.27 1.13 17.78
C VAL A 117 -3.61 2.13 18.90
N GLU A 118 -3.11 3.36 18.84
CA GLU A 118 -3.41 4.43 19.80
C GLU A 118 -4.89 4.86 19.71
N ASP A 119 -5.59 4.89 20.85
CA ASP A 119 -7.01 5.19 21.06
C ASP A 119 -8.03 4.30 20.31
N ARG A 120 -7.86 4.15 19.00
CA ARG A 120 -8.68 3.31 18.12
C ARG A 120 -7.86 2.84 16.93
N LEU A 121 -8.01 1.56 16.60
CA LEU A 121 -7.38 0.95 15.43
C LEU A 121 -7.78 1.69 14.14
N HIS A 122 -6.78 2.20 13.41
CA HIS A 122 -6.97 2.92 12.15
C HIS A 122 -5.87 2.56 11.16
N LEU A 123 -6.23 2.24 9.92
CA LEU A 123 -5.26 1.95 8.87
C LEU A 123 -4.58 3.25 8.44
N LYS A 124 -3.24 3.31 8.57
CA LYS A 124 -2.43 4.47 8.23
C LYS A 124 -2.00 4.46 6.78
N TYR A 125 -1.42 3.34 6.33
CA TYR A 125 -0.87 3.23 5.00
C TYR A 125 -0.77 1.78 4.54
N VAL A 126 -0.51 1.63 3.23
CA VAL A 126 -0.11 0.38 2.60
C VAL A 126 1.17 0.66 1.81
N ALA A 127 2.17 -0.20 1.95
CA ALA A 127 3.38 -0.13 1.12
C ALA A 127 3.59 -1.45 0.38
N ILE A 128 4.17 -1.35 -0.79
CA ILE A 128 4.59 -2.47 -1.63
C ILE A 128 6.05 -2.25 -1.94
N GLU A 129 6.88 -3.23 -1.60
CA GLU A 129 8.31 -3.21 -1.85
C GLU A 129 8.71 -4.42 -2.68
N ARG A 130 9.75 -4.24 -3.49
CA ARG A 130 10.34 -5.34 -4.24
C ARG A 130 11.02 -6.33 -3.29
N SER A 131 10.71 -7.62 -3.46
CA SER A 131 11.39 -8.73 -2.77
C SER A 131 12.70 -9.15 -3.45
#